data_AF-A0A402BLE9-F1
#
_entry.id   AF-A0A402BLE9-F1
#
_cell.length_a   1.000
_cell.length_b   1.000
_cell.length_c   1.000
_cell.angle_alpha   90.00
_cell.angle_beta   90.00
_cell.angle_gamma   90.00
#
_symmetry.space_group_name_H-M   'P 1'
#
loop_
_entity.id
_entity.type
_entity.pdbx_description
1 polymer ?
#
loop_
_entity_poly.entity_id
_entity_poly.type
_entity_poly.pdbx_seq_one_letter_code
_entity_poly.pdbx_strand_id
1 'polypeptide(L)'
;MNELERKEMPRDYTRAATLTLILYFFGYIPGLVVNIINLLSAVSAKNSYGYAPGLGCLAWLLVICGIGPVALFGLAYFILLHLY
;
A
#
# COMPACT_ATOMS: atom_id res chain seq x y z
N MET A 1 27.67 -24.03 -13.49
CA MET A 1 26.89 -23.63 -12.29
C MET A 1 27.50 -22.37 -11.72
N ASN A 2 27.15 -21.19 -12.26
CA ASN A 2 27.51 -19.90 -11.65
C ASN A 2 26.23 -19.06 -11.56
N GLU A 3 25.38 -19.44 -10.61
CA GLU A 3 24.15 -18.75 -10.19
C GLU A 3 24.41 -17.72 -9.08
N LEU A 4 25.66 -17.32 -8.86
CA LEU A 4 26.03 -16.49 -7.71
C LEU A 4 26.19 -15.03 -8.11
N GLU A 5 25.35 -14.20 -7.48
CA GLU A 5 25.34 -12.74 -7.50
C GLU A 5 24.69 -12.04 -8.69
N ARG A 6 23.49 -12.47 -9.09
CA ARG A 6 22.48 -11.44 -9.33
C ARG A 6 22.21 -10.80 -7.95
N LYS A 7 22.99 -9.77 -7.59
CA LYS A 7 22.58 -8.79 -6.58
C LYS A 7 21.25 -8.25 -7.08
N GLU A 8 20.15 -8.89 -6.69
CA GLU A 8 18.82 -8.39 -6.96
C GLU A 8 18.76 -7.05 -6.26
N MET A 9 18.91 -6.00 -7.06
CA MET A 9 18.67 -4.64 -6.62
C MET A 9 17.31 -4.68 -5.92
N PRO A 10 17.20 -4.22 -4.67
CA PRO A 10 15.98 -4.26 -3.90
C PRO A 10 14.85 -3.73 -4.77
N ARG A 11 13.78 -4.51 -4.94
CA ARG A 11 12.65 -4.09 -5.77
C ARG A 11 12.20 -2.71 -5.28
N ASP A 12 12.30 -1.71 -6.15
CA ASP A 12 11.81 -0.36 -5.84
C ASP A 12 10.29 -0.36 -5.85
N TYR A 13 9.70 -0.36 -4.66
CA TYR A 13 8.24 -0.36 -4.49
C TYR A 13 7.62 1.01 -4.79
N THR A 14 8.42 2.05 -5.06
CA THR A 14 7.96 3.39 -5.46
C THR A 14 7.14 3.34 -6.76
N ARG A 15 7.59 2.58 -7.76
CA ARG A 15 6.84 2.40 -9.02
C ARG A 15 5.54 1.64 -8.79
N ALA A 16 5.57 0.65 -7.92
CA ALA A 16 4.37 -0.09 -7.52
C ALA A 16 3.36 0.83 -6.81
N ALA A 17 3.82 1.73 -5.94
CA ALA A 17 2.99 2.73 -5.27
C ALA A 17 2.33 3.71 -6.26
N THR A 18 3.05 4.16 -7.30
CA THR A 18 2.47 4.99 -8.36
C THR A 18 1.36 4.26 -9.12
N LEU A 19 1.58 2.98 -9.45
CA LEU A 19 0.57 2.16 -10.12
C LEU A 19 -0.67 1.98 -9.21
N THR A 20 -0.46 1.68 -7.93
CA THR A 20 -1.53 1.61 -6.93
C THR A 20 -2.36 2.89 -6.87
N LEU A 21 -1.71 4.07 -6.93
CA LEU A 21 -2.40 5.36 -6.92
C LEU A 21 -3.30 5.54 -8.16
N ILE A 22 -2.84 5.09 -9.34
CA ILE A 22 -3.66 5.07 -10.55
C ILE A 22 -4.84 4.11 -10.38
N LEU A 23 -4.63 2.92 -9.80
CA LEU A 23 -5.72 1.98 -9.56
C LEU A 23 -6.77 2.55 -8.59
N TYR A 24 -6.36 3.27 -7.54
CA TYR A 24 -7.30 3.97 -6.66
C TYR A 24 -8.17 4.97 -7.42
N PHE A 25 -7.63 5.61 -8.47
CA PHE A 25 -8.37 6.51 -9.36
C PHE A 25 -9.43 5.78 -10.20
N PHE A 26 -9.12 4.59 -10.70
CA PHE A 26 -10.07 3.77 -11.47
C PHE A 26 -11.09 3.05 -10.58
N GLY A 27 -10.73 2.77 -9.34
CA GLY A 27 -11.62 2.17 -8.37
C GLY A 27 -10.94 1.94 -7.02
N TYR A 28 -11.68 2.21 -5.95
CA TYR A 28 -11.19 2.04 -4.59
C TYR A 28 -10.73 0.60 -4.29
N ILE A 29 -11.54 -0.40 -4.65
CA ILE A 29 -11.27 -1.82 -4.39
C ILE A 29 -10.00 -2.32 -5.10
N PRO A 30 -9.85 -2.18 -6.44
CA PRO A 30 -8.65 -2.65 -7.12
C PRO A 30 -7.37 -1.95 -6.64
N GLY A 31 -7.45 -0.65 -6.31
CA GLY A 31 -6.34 0.08 -5.68
C GLY A 31 -5.96 -0.48 -4.33
N LEU A 32 -6.95 -0.73 -3.46
CA LEU A 32 -6.73 -1.28 -2.12
C LEU A 32 -6.08 -2.67 -2.16
N VAL A 33 -6.56 -3.58 -3.02
CA VAL A 33 -6.03 -4.94 -3.14
C VAL A 33 -4.56 -4.92 -3.54
N VAL A 34 -4.22 -4.16 -4.59
CA VAL A 34 -2.82 -4.06 -5.06
C VAL A 34 -1.93 -3.39 -4.02
N ASN A 35 -2.45 -2.40 -3.28
CA ASN A 35 -1.72 -1.75 -2.21
C ASN A 35 -1.35 -2.74 -1.09
N ILE A 36 -2.30 -3.56 -0.64
CA ILE A 36 -2.09 -4.56 0.42
C ILE A 36 -1.09 -5.63 -0.01
N ILE A 37 -1.21 -6.15 -1.24
CA ILE A 37 -0.27 -7.15 -1.76
C ILE A 37 1.15 -6.60 -1.81
N ASN A 38 1.33 -5.37 -2.31
CA ASN A 38 2.64 -4.72 -2.37
C ASN A 38 3.20 -4.43 -0.98
N LEU A 39 2.34 -4.04 -0.03
CA LEU A 39 2.75 -3.80 1.35
C LEU A 39 3.22 -5.09 2.04
N LEU A 40 2.49 -6.19 1.87
CA LEU A 40 2.88 -7.51 2.40
C LEU A 40 4.21 -7.99 1.77
N SER A 41 4.38 -7.81 0.46
CA SER A 41 5.62 -8.15 -0.23
C SER A 41 6.80 -7.30 0.25
N ALA A 42 6.59 -5.99 0.46
CA ALA A 42 7.60 -5.09 0.99
C ALA A 42 7.95 -5.39 2.46
N VAL A 43 6.97 -5.76 3.31
CA VAL A 43 7.22 -6.20 4.69
C VAL A 43 8.00 -7.52 4.72
N SER A 44 7.63 -8.48 3.88
CA SER A 44 8.36 -9.74 3.75
C SER A 44 9.80 -9.50 3.30
N ALA A 45 10.01 -8.64 2.30
CA ALA A 45 11.35 -8.24 1.85
C ALA A 45 12.14 -7.51 2.96
N LYS A 46 11.49 -6.63 3.73
CA LYS A 46 12.12 -5.99 4.89
C LYS A 46 12.58 -7.03 5.94
N ASN A 47 11.77 -8.06 6.17
CA ASN A 47 12.10 -9.10 7.15
C ASN A 47 13.26 -10.00 6.67
N SER A 48 13.35 -10.26 5.37
CA SER A 48 14.44 -11.07 4.79
C SER A 48 15.75 -10.31 4.58
N TYR A 49 15.69 -9.03 4.19
CA TYR A 49 16.87 -8.24 3.78
C TYR A 49 17.20 -7.07 4.73
N GLY A 50 16.39 -6.83 5.76
CA GLY A 50 16.58 -5.74 6.73
C GLY A 50 16.10 -4.36 6.26
N TYR A 51 15.88 -4.16 4.96
CA TYR A 51 15.38 -2.90 4.41
C TYR A 51 14.49 -3.13 3.18
N ALA A 52 13.51 -2.25 2.98
CA ALA A 52 12.59 -2.28 1.85
C ALA A 52 12.31 -0.84 1.36
N PRO A 53 12.96 -0.37 0.28
CA PRO A 53 12.74 0.96 -0.26
C PRO A 53 11.32 1.09 -0.82
N GLY A 54 10.58 2.12 -0.39
CA GLY A 54 9.19 2.38 -0.82
C GLY A 54 8.09 1.81 0.10
N LEU A 55 8.45 1.11 1.18
CA LEU A 55 7.48 0.63 2.19
C LEU A 55 6.70 1.79 2.85
N GLY A 56 7.40 2.90 3.15
CA GLY A 56 6.76 4.10 3.70
C GLY A 56 5.73 4.71 2.75
N CYS A 57 6.02 4.75 1.45
CA CYS A 57 5.09 5.27 0.45
C CYS A 57 3.83 4.39 0.33
N LEU A 58 3.99 3.06 0.32
CA LEU A 58 2.86 2.12 0.31
C LEU A 58 2.00 2.26 1.57
N ALA A 59 2.64 2.33 2.75
CA ALA A 59 1.93 2.51 4.01
C ALA A 59 1.15 3.84 4.05
N TRP A 60 1.79 4.93 3.59
CA TRP A 60 1.15 6.24 3.50
C TRP A 60 -0.04 6.24 2.55
N LEU A 61 0.10 5.62 1.37
CA LEU A 61 -1.00 5.42 0.42
C LEU A 61 -2.14 4.62 1.03
N LEU A 62 -1.84 3.57 1.82
CA LEU A 62 -2.88 2.77 2.46
C LEU A 62 -3.64 3.57 3.52
N VAL A 63 -2.95 4.41 4.29
CA VAL A 63 -3.58 5.25 5.30
C VAL A 63 -4.43 6.34 4.66
N ILE A 64 -3.91 7.08 3.69
CA ILE A 64 -4.63 8.19 3.06
C ILE A 64 -5.74 7.71 2.14
N CYS A 65 -5.43 6.81 1.21
CA CYS A 65 -6.37 6.41 0.16
C CYS A 65 -7.22 5.20 0.54
N GLY A 66 -6.77 4.37 1.51
CA GLY A 66 -7.54 3.25 2.03
C GLY A 66 -8.32 3.61 3.29
N ILE A 67 -7.62 3.73 4.42
CA ILE A 67 -8.26 3.87 5.74
C ILE A 67 -8.95 5.23 5.90
N GLY A 68 -8.34 6.31 5.40
CA GLY A 68 -8.85 7.69 5.51
C GLY A 68 -10.30 7.84 5.07
N PRO A 69 -10.65 7.56 3.79
CA PRO A 69 -12.03 7.66 3.33
C PRO A 69 -12.98 6.73 4.10
N VAL A 70 -12.58 5.49 4.43
CA VAL A 70 -13.44 4.57 5.19
C VAL A 70 -13.74 5.11 6.60
N ALA A 71 -12.73 5.63 7.29
CA ALA A 71 -12.89 6.22 8.62
C ALA A 71 -13.76 7.48 8.57
N LEU A 72 -13.58 8.32 7.54
CA LEU A 72 -14.33 9.56 7.37
C LEU A 72 -15.81 9.28 7.06
N PHE A 73 -16.11 8.29 6.20
CA PHE A 73 -17.48 7.83 5.95
C PHE A 73 -18.11 7.21 7.20
N GLY A 74 -17.37 6.38 7.95
CA GLY A 74 -17.85 5.79 9.20
C GLY A 74 -18.16 6.84 10.26
N LEU A 75 -17.29 7.85 10.41
CA LEU A 75 -17.50 8.97 11.31
C LEU A 75 -18.71 9.81 10.89
N ALA A 76 -18.82 10.16 9.61
CA ALA A 76 -19.95 10.93 9.08
C ALA A 76 -21.28 10.20 9.30
N TYR A 77 -21.31 8.88 9.07
CA TYR A 77 -22.48 8.04 9.33
C TYR A 77 -22.84 7.99 10.82
N PHE A 78 -21.83 7.84 11.70
CA PHE A 78 -22.04 7.85 13.15
C PHE A 78 -22.59 9.19 13.64
N ILE A 79 -22.05 10.31 13.16
CA ILE A 79 -22.54 11.66 13.48
C ILE A 79 -23.99 11.81 13.01
N LEU A 80 -24.30 11.37 11.78
CA LEU A 80 -25.64 11.47 11.21
C LEU A 80 -26.67 10.65 12.01
N LEU A 81 -26.31 9.45 12.45
CA LEU A 81 -27.15 8.62 13.33
C LEU A 81 -27.35 9.20 14.73
N HIS A 82 -26.38 9.97 15.24
CA HIS A 82 -26.49 10.57 16.57
C HIS A 82 -27.24 11.92 16.54
N LEU A 83 -27.34 12.56 15.37
CA LEU A 83 -28.06 13.82 15.16
C LEU A 83 -29.54 13.62 14.80
N TYR A 84 -29.94 12.42 14.38
CA TYR A 84 -31.30 12.07 13.97
C TYR A 84 -31.96 11.16 15.02
#